data_AF-A0A183HJP3-F1
#
_entry.id   AF-A0A183HJP3-F1
#
_cell.length_a   1.000
_cell.length_b   1.000
_cell.length_c   1.000
_cell.angle_alpha   90.00
_cell.angle_beta   90.00
_cell.angle_gamma   90.00
#
_symmetry.space_group_name_H-M   'P 1'
#
loop_
_entity.id
_entity.type
_entity.pdbx_description
1 polymer ?
#
loop_
_entity_poly.entity_id
_entity_poly.type
_entity_poly.pdbx_seq_one_letter_code
_entity_poly.pdbx_strand_id
1 'polypeptide(L)' 'MDSEIKEILNARNGLLFCEEELSPVFCKPKLIPLKSVTLEKLEKMQSDAMEMMKKMEESKNKISIEVNFLLSN' A
#
# COMPACT_ATOMS: atom_id res chain seq x y z
N MET A 1 -42.58 19.18 -27.70
CA MET A 1 -42.87 20.06 -26.55
C MET A 1 -42.40 19.29 -25.34
N ASP A 2 -41.07 19.16 -25.22
CA ASP A 2 -40.48 18.41 -24.11
C ASP A 2 -40.38 19.38 -22.95
N SER A 3 -41.33 19.29 -22.04
CA SER A 3 -41.29 20.04 -20.79
C SER A 3 -40.09 19.54 -20.00
N GLU A 4 -39.01 20.30 -20.03
CA GLU A 4 -37.78 20.06 -19.31
C GLU A 4 -38.08 20.06 -17.80
N ILE A 5 -38.21 18.85 -17.21
CA ILE A 5 -38.51 18.69 -15.79
C ILE A 5 -37.31 19.21 -15.00
N LYS A 6 -37.47 20.37 -14.38
CA LYS A 6 -36.45 20.95 -13.51
C LYS A 6 -36.61 20.38 -12.10
N GLU A 7 -35.70 19.51 -11.71
CA GLU A 7 -35.62 19.04 -10.32
C GLU A 7 -35.26 20.21 -9.40
N ILE A 8 -36.09 20.45 -8.39
CA ILE A 8 -35.87 21.50 -7.38
C ILE A 8 -35.73 20.82 -6.02
N LEU A 9 -34.49 20.76 -5.51
CA LEU A 9 -34.18 20.29 -4.17
C LEU A 9 -34.27 21.46 -3.18
N ASN A 10 -35.32 21.49 -2.36
CA ASN A 10 -35.55 22.53 -1.35
C ASN A 10 -35.01 22.11 0.02
N ALA A 11 -34.51 23.07 0.81
CA ALA A 11 -34.03 22.85 2.18
C ALA A 11 -35.10 22.29 3.15
N ARG A 12 -36.39 22.36 2.79
CA ARG A 12 -37.50 21.72 3.52
C ARG A 12 -37.40 20.18 3.57
N ASN A 13 -36.61 19.58 2.67
CA ASN A 13 -36.43 18.14 2.59
C ASN A 13 -35.18 17.65 3.38
N GLY A 14 -34.51 18.53 4.12
CA GLY A 14 -33.36 18.14 4.95
C GLY A 14 -33.80 17.27 6.14
N LEU A 15 -33.00 16.24 6.45
CA LEU A 15 -33.21 15.42 7.64
C LEU A 15 -32.67 16.17 8.86
N LEU A 16 -33.49 16.28 9.91
CA LEU A 16 -33.09 16.85 11.20
C LEU A 16 -32.91 15.74 12.22
N PHE A 17 -31.79 15.75 12.93
CA PHE A 17 -31.58 14.91 14.11
C PHE A 17 -32.14 15.67 15.31
N CYS A 18 -33.26 15.19 15.87
CA CYS A 18 -33.92 15.86 17.00
C CYS A 18 -33.28 15.54 18.35
N GLU A 19 -32.58 14.41 18.45
CA GLU A 19 -31.96 13.87 19.66
C GLU A 19 -30.64 13.18 19.31
N GLU A 20 -29.73 13.08 20.27
CA GLU A 20 -28.45 12.38 20.11
C GLU A 20 -28.59 10.92 20.51
N GLU A 21 -28.24 10.00 19.60
CA GLU A 21 -28.28 8.55 19.84
C GLU A 21 -26.85 7.99 19.97
N LEU A 22 -26.63 7.13 20.97
CA LEU A 22 -25.37 6.43 21.15
C LEU A 22 -25.23 5.31 20.11
N SER A 23 -24.51 5.60 19.02
CA SER A 23 -24.19 4.64 17.97
C SER A 23 -22.75 4.12 18.09
N PRO A 24 -22.48 2.85 17.76
CA PRO A 24 -21.12 2.35 17.70
C PRO A 24 -20.33 3.10 16.61
N VAL A 25 -19.15 3.60 16.97
CA VAL A 25 -18.32 4.41 16.07
C VAL A 25 -17.22 3.57 15.40
N PHE A 26 -17.01 3.80 14.11
CA PHE A 26 -15.84 3.28 13.40
C PHE A 26 -14.61 4.14 13.70
N CYS A 27 -13.42 3.52 13.62
CA CYS A 27 -12.17 4.26 13.64
C CYS A 27 -12.15 5.28 12.49
N LYS A 28 -11.65 6.49 12.78
CA LYS A 28 -11.41 7.48 11.73
C LYS A 28 -10.31 6.96 10.77
N PRO A 29 -10.38 7.30 9.48
CA PRO A 29 -9.35 6.90 8.52
C PRO A 29 -7.99 7.46 8.95
N LYS A 30 -6.95 6.61 8.91
CA LYS A 30 -5.59 6.98 9.31
C LYS A 30 -4.78 7.47 8.12
N LEU A 31 -4.21 8.66 8.23
CA LEU A 31 -3.22 9.15 7.29
C LEU A 31 -1.86 8.47 7.57
N ILE A 32 -1.26 7.90 6.52
CA ILE A 32 0.08 7.33 6.62
C ILE A 32 1.08 8.50 6.66
N PRO A 33 1.96 8.57 7.69
CA PRO A 33 2.94 9.64 7.79
C PRO A 33 3.98 9.54 6.67
N LEU A 34 4.51 10.70 6.27
CA LEU A 34 5.60 10.75 5.31
C LEU A 34 6.90 10.24 5.94
N LYS A 35 7.68 9.48 5.17
CA LYS A 35 9.00 9.01 5.61
C LYS A 35 9.97 10.19 5.66
N SER A 36 10.88 10.17 6.65
CA SER A 36 11.99 11.11 6.67
C SER A 36 13.06 10.69 5.65
N VAL A 37 13.86 11.66 5.20
CA VAL A 37 15.01 11.40 4.30
C VAL A 37 15.98 10.38 4.91
N THR A 38 16.16 10.42 6.23
CA THR A 38 17.00 9.46 6.96
C THR A 38 16.42 8.06 6.94
N LEU A 39 15.10 7.90 7.17
CA LEU A 39 14.44 6.60 7.13
C LEU A 39 14.47 6.00 5.73
N GLU A 40 14.19 6.79 4.70
CA GLU A 40 14.25 6.33 3.31
C GLU A 40 15.64 5.82 2.93
N LYS A 41 16.70 6.56 3.32
CA LYS A 41 18.08 6.14 3.05
C LYS A 41 18.45 4.85 3.78
N LEU A 42 18.04 4.69 5.04
CA LEU A 42 18.30 3.48 5.82
C LEU A 42 17.57 2.26 5.23
N GLU A 43 16.30 2.41 4.87
CA GLU A 43 15.53 1.35 4.22
C GLU A 43 16.14 0.92 2.88
N LYS A 44 16.63 1.88 2.09
CA LYS A 44 17.33 1.59 0.84
C LYS A 44 18.63 0.83 1.09
N MET A 45 19.46 1.29 2.03
CA MET A 45 20.71 0.59 2.38
C MET A 45 20.47 -0.85 2.84
N GLN A 46 19.42 -1.07 3.64
CA GLN A 46 19.04 -2.41 4.07
C GLN A 46 18.58 -3.27 2.88
N SER A 47 17.78 -2.70 1.98
CA SER A 47 17.28 -3.39 0.79
C SER A 47 18.41 -3.80 -0.15
N ASP A 48 19.34 -2.88 -0.44
CA ASP A 48 20.51 -3.11 -1.29
C ASP A 48 21.41 -4.22 -0.71
N ALA A 49 21.61 -4.23 0.62
CA ALA A 49 22.39 -5.26 1.30
C ALA A 49 21.75 -6.65 1.17
N MET A 50 20.43 -6.75 1.36
CA MET A 50 19.70 -8.01 1.21
C MET A 50 19.71 -8.52 -0.24
N GLU A 51 19.60 -7.61 -1.21
CA GLU A 51 19.66 -7.97 -2.63
C GLU A 51 21.05 -8.50 -3.00
N MET A 52 22.10 -7.86 -2.50
CA MET A 52 23.47 -8.33 -2.72
C MET A 52 23.70 -9.72 -2.12
N MET A 53 23.21 -9.97 -0.90
CA MET A 53 23.26 -11.30 -0.28
C MET A 53 22.55 -12.35 -1.14
N LYS A 54 21.35 -12.04 -1.64
CA LYS A 54 20.59 -12.94 -2.51
C LYS A 54 21.34 -13.26 -3.81
N LYS A 55 21.93 -12.26 -4.47
CA LYS A 55 22.75 -12.46 -5.69
C LYS A 55 23.99 -13.32 -5.41
N MET A 56 24.62 -13.14 -4.26
CA MET A 56 25.75 -13.98 -3.84
C MET A 56 25.34 -15.45 -3.63
N GLU A 57 24.16 -15.69 -3.06
CA GLU A 57 23.61 -17.05 -2.90
C GLU A 57 23.25 -17.69 -4.27
N GLU A 58 22.58 -16.94 -5.15
CA GLU A 58 22.20 -17.43 -6.48
C GLU A 58 23.43 -17.73 -7.35
N SER A 59 24.47 -16.90 -7.29
CA SER A 59 25.72 -17.13 -8.01
C SER A 59 26.49 -18.35 -7.46
N LYS A 60 26.57 -18.52 -6.13
CA LYS A 60 27.13 -19.74 -5.52
C LYS A 60 26.37 -21.00 -5.93
N ASN A 61 25.05 -20.94 -5.99
CA ASN A 61 24.23 -22.07 -6.45
C ASN A 61 24.48 -22.40 -7.92
N LYS A 62 24.59 -21.40 -8.80
CA LYS A 62 24.93 -21.64 -10.21
C LYS A 62 26.32 -22.26 -10.39
N ILE A 63 27.31 -21.71 -9.69
CA ILE A 63 28.70 -22.21 -9.73
C ILE A 63 28.77 -23.65 -9.22
N SER A 64 28.09 -23.97 -8.12
CA SER A 64 28.08 -25.34 -7.59
C SER A 64 27.39 -26.34 -8.52
N ILE A 65 26.31 -25.94 -9.21
CA ILE A 65 25.66 -26.78 -10.23
C ILE A 65 26.60 -27.03 -11.42
N GLU A 66 27.29 -25.99 -11.90
CA GLU A 66 28.21 -26.08 -13.04
C GLU A 66 29.44 -26.97 -12.73
N VAL A 67 30.01 -26.83 -11.54
CA VAL A 67 31.12 -27.69 -11.07
C VAL A 67 30.67 -29.15 -10.95
N ASN A 68 29.47 -29.40 -10.43
CA ASN A 68 28.95 -30.77 -10.33
C ASN A 68 28.69 -31.39 -11.71
N PHE A 69 28.21 -30.62 -12.68
CA PHE A 69 28.01 -31.10 -14.05
C PHE A 69 29.34 -31.47 -14.72
N LEU A 70 30.38 -30.64 -14.55
CA LEU A 70 31.72 -30.90 -15.10
C LEU A 70 32.40 -32.13 -14.48
N LEU A 71 32.16 -32.42 -13.20
CA LEU A 71 32.70 -33.60 -12.52
C LEU A 71 31.97 -34.91 -12.88
N SER A 72 30.84 -34.83 -13.58
CA SER A 72 29.99 -35.99 -13.92
C SER A 72 30.13 -36.48 -15.37
N ASN A 73 30.92 -35.80 -16.22
CA ASN A 73 31.33 -36.25 -17.56
C ASN A 73 32.81 -36.69 -17.57
#